data_AF-A0A7J4FI36-F1
#
_entry.id   AF-A0A7J4FI36-F1
#
_cell.length_a   1.000
_cell.length_b   1.000
_cell.length_c   1.000
_cell.angle_alpha   90.00
_cell.angle_beta   90.00
_cell.angle_gamma   90.00
#
_symmetry.space_group_name_H-M   'P 1'
#
loop_
_entity.id
_entity.type
_entity.pdbx_description
1 polymer ?
#
loop_
_entity_poly.entity_id
_entity_poly.type
_entity_poly.pdbx_seq_one_letter_code
_entity_poly.pdbx_strand_id
1 'polypeptide(L)'
;MNKTEFYSGGLKMLSDLIIDFHTHIGRLFFSHRTFTVGKLLKRMDELGISRAVVLPIENPEETDFYVTTETVLRAVKRYPDRLMPFCNVDPRRGDLETFDPYPIIEEYVSRGCIGFGEELAGLKIDDYRLQRIYEAVGKLGLPIVMHLDAYRNIDEVGLPRFESMIKKYPKTIFVAHGPHWWAEISGNVKTEDLSAYP
;
A
#
# COMPACT_ATOMS: atom_id res chain seq x y z
N MET A 1 58.83 14.17 -8.25
CA MET A 1 58.46 12.96 -9.02
C MET A 1 58.05 11.86 -8.04
N ASN A 2 56.82 11.35 -8.20
CA ASN A 2 56.27 10.06 -7.75
C ASN A 2 56.29 9.71 -6.24
N LYS A 3 55.14 9.68 -5.55
CA LYS A 3 53.98 8.73 -5.60
C LYS A 3 54.13 7.71 -4.46
N THR A 4 53.27 7.80 -3.44
CA THR A 4 52.41 6.68 -3.04
C THR A 4 51.33 7.17 -2.07
N GLU A 5 50.12 7.35 -2.60
CA GLU A 5 48.88 7.40 -1.83
C GLU A 5 48.61 6.00 -1.27
N PHE A 6 48.44 5.89 0.04
CA PHE A 6 47.78 4.74 0.63
C PHE A 6 46.29 5.06 0.74
N TYR A 7 45.53 4.49 -0.19
CA TYR A 7 44.08 4.39 -0.10
C TYR A 7 43.70 3.65 1.18
N SER A 8 43.26 4.38 2.20
CA SER A 8 42.41 3.83 3.24
C SER A 8 41.02 3.64 2.64
N GLY A 9 40.87 2.59 1.84
CA GLY A 9 39.58 2.08 1.39
C GLY A 9 38.83 1.53 2.59
N GLY A 10 38.26 2.44 3.39
CA GLY A 10 37.17 2.08 4.28
C GLY A 10 36.09 1.46 3.41
N LEU A 11 35.74 0.21 3.72
CA LEU A 11 34.54 -0.43 3.21
C LEU A 11 33.40 0.57 3.49
N LYS A 12 32.94 1.29 2.46
CA LYS A 12 31.73 2.09 2.58
C LYS A 12 30.65 1.04 2.77
N MET A 13 30.27 0.78 4.02
CA MET A 13 29.10 -0.03 4.35
C MET A 13 28.02 0.44 3.38
N LEU A 14 27.52 -0.46 2.53
CA LEU A 14 26.31 -0.18 1.78
C LEU A 14 25.32 0.27 2.84
N SER A 15 24.86 1.52 2.77
CA SER A 15 23.79 1.98 3.65
C SER A 15 22.70 0.91 3.56
N ASP A 16 22.32 0.31 4.69
CA ASP A 16 21.35 -0.79 4.70
C ASP A 16 20.16 -0.40 3.82
N LEU A 17 19.76 -1.29 2.91
CA LEU A 17 18.64 -1.04 2.01
C LEU A 17 17.36 -0.97 2.85
N ILE A 18 16.97 0.23 3.25
CA ILE A 18 15.71 0.48 3.96
C ILE A 18 14.65 0.83 2.93
N ILE A 19 13.58 0.04 2.92
CA ILE A 19 12.39 0.28 2.09
C ILE A 19 11.25 0.69 3.01
N ASP A 20 10.70 1.88 2.78
CA ASP A 20 9.42 2.28 3.36
C ASP A 20 8.29 1.70 2.50
N PHE A 21 7.50 0.80 3.06
CA PHE A 21 6.50 0.04 2.32
C PHE A 21 5.12 0.73 2.28
N HIS A 22 4.95 1.87 2.95
CA HIS A 22 3.65 2.54 3.05
C HIS A 22 3.81 4.05 3.04
N THR A 23 3.79 4.66 1.85
CA THR A 23 3.82 6.13 1.72
C THR A 23 2.75 6.63 0.77
N HIS A 24 2.34 7.88 0.99
CA HIS A 24 1.44 8.60 0.08
C HIS A 24 2.06 9.93 -0.34
N ILE A 25 1.56 10.45 -1.47
CA ILE A 25 1.88 11.78 -1.98
C ILE A 25 0.59 12.47 -2.42
N GLY A 26 0.67 13.74 -2.76
CA GLY A 26 -0.45 14.51 -3.29
C GLY A 26 -1.22 15.27 -2.23
N ARG A 27 -2.44 15.66 -2.57
CA ARG A 27 -3.35 16.38 -1.69
C ARG A 27 -4.47 15.42 -1.36
N LEU A 28 -4.46 14.86 -0.15
CA LEU A 28 -5.46 13.90 0.32
C LEU A 28 -6.56 14.57 1.15
N PHE A 29 -6.21 15.59 1.94
CA PHE A 29 -7.15 16.27 2.82
C PHE A 29 -7.28 17.76 2.50
N PHE A 30 -8.46 18.34 2.75
CA PHE A 30 -8.73 19.78 2.61
C PHE A 30 -7.92 20.60 3.61
N SER A 31 -7.83 20.12 4.84
CA SER A 31 -7.14 20.77 5.96
C SER A 31 -5.60 20.69 5.87
N HIS A 32 -5.06 19.84 5.01
CA HIS A 32 -3.62 19.60 4.90
C HIS A 32 -3.05 20.16 3.59
N ARG A 33 -1.82 20.67 3.67
CA ARG A 33 -1.06 21.06 2.47
C ARG A 33 -0.66 19.84 1.68
N THR A 34 -0.63 19.96 0.35
CA THR A 34 -0.11 18.92 -0.55
C THR A 34 1.27 18.42 -0.11
N PHE A 35 1.39 17.11 0.04
CA PHE A 35 2.65 16.41 0.30
C PHE A 35 3.28 15.98 -1.03
N THR A 36 4.26 16.75 -1.50
CA THR A 36 4.83 16.54 -2.84
C THR A 36 5.88 15.43 -2.84
N VAL A 37 6.16 14.87 -4.02
CA VAL A 37 7.27 13.92 -4.22
C VAL A 37 8.60 14.45 -3.70
N GLY A 38 8.89 15.73 -3.91
CA GLY A 38 10.11 16.35 -3.39
C GLY A 38 10.17 16.37 -1.86
N LYS A 39 9.02 16.53 -1.17
CA LYS A 39 8.95 16.42 0.30
C LYS A 39 9.17 14.98 0.75
N LEU A 40 8.59 14.01 0.05
CA LEU A 40 8.81 12.58 0.32
C LEU A 40 10.29 12.23 0.20
N LEU A 41 10.94 12.56 -0.94
CA LEU A 41 12.36 12.28 -1.16
C LEU A 41 13.26 12.95 -0.11
N LYS A 42 12.99 14.22 0.22
CA LYS A 42 13.72 14.91 1.28
C LYS A 42 13.59 14.16 2.61
N ARG A 43 12.38 13.72 2.96
CA ARG A 43 12.13 12.98 4.20
C ARG A 43 12.80 11.61 4.20
N MET A 44 12.82 10.93 3.06
CA MET A 44 13.54 9.68 2.87
C MET A 44 15.04 9.87 3.12
N ASP A 45 15.65 10.91 2.55
CA ASP A 45 17.07 11.22 2.74
C ASP A 45 17.39 11.56 4.21
N GLU A 46 16.53 12.31 4.90
CA GLU A 46 16.66 12.63 6.33
C GLU A 46 16.60 11.39 7.24
N LEU A 47 15.83 10.36 6.84
CA LEU A 47 15.60 9.15 7.62
C LEU A 47 16.47 7.95 7.18
N GLY A 48 17.32 8.13 6.17
CA GLY A 48 18.12 7.03 5.60
C GLY A 48 17.33 6.00 4.80
N ILE A 49 16.12 6.36 4.32
CA ILE A 49 15.27 5.48 3.51
C ILE A 49 15.78 5.45 2.07
N SER A 50 16.12 4.25 1.60
CA SER A 50 16.65 4.04 0.27
C SER A 50 15.56 4.09 -0.80
N ARG A 51 14.43 3.40 -0.57
CA ARG A 51 13.29 3.37 -1.49
C ARG A 51 11.96 3.45 -0.75
N ALA A 52 10.92 3.94 -1.43
CA ALA A 52 9.58 3.99 -0.88
C ALA A 52 8.53 3.45 -1.86
N VAL A 53 7.60 2.66 -1.36
CA VAL A 53 6.34 2.31 -2.04
C VAL A 53 5.41 3.51 -1.97
N VAL A 54 4.86 3.94 -3.10
CA VAL A 54 3.88 5.03 -3.18
C VAL A 54 2.53 4.43 -3.51
N LEU A 55 1.61 4.52 -2.55
CA LEU A 55 0.26 3.97 -2.60
C LEU A 55 -0.73 5.04 -3.12
N PRO A 56 -1.48 4.77 -4.20
CA PRO A 56 -2.64 5.59 -4.55
C PRO A 56 -3.78 5.43 -3.53
N ILE A 57 -4.68 6.41 -3.51
CA ILE A 57 -5.95 6.39 -2.76
C ILE A 57 -7.07 6.64 -3.76
N GLU A 58 -7.80 5.58 -4.11
CA GLU A 58 -8.94 5.62 -5.05
C GLU A 58 -10.26 5.14 -4.41
N ASN A 59 -10.23 4.75 -3.14
CA ASN A 59 -11.43 4.47 -2.35
C ASN A 59 -11.94 5.77 -1.69
N PRO A 60 -13.26 6.04 -1.65
CA PRO A 60 -13.87 7.24 -1.09
C PRO A 60 -13.82 7.36 0.45
N GLU A 61 -13.38 6.34 1.18
CA GLU A 61 -13.63 6.25 2.62
C GLU A 61 -12.74 7.15 3.49
N GLU A 62 -11.45 7.27 3.20
CA GLU A 62 -10.49 7.89 4.14
C GLU A 62 -10.18 9.35 3.87
N THR A 63 -10.07 9.74 2.61
CA THR A 63 -9.50 11.03 2.22
C THR A 63 -10.49 11.89 1.47
N ASP A 64 -10.39 13.23 1.62
CA ASP A 64 -11.25 14.19 0.92
C ASP A 64 -11.03 14.20 -0.61
N PHE A 65 -9.83 13.81 -1.06
CA PHE A 65 -9.44 13.85 -2.47
C PHE A 65 -8.67 12.60 -2.89
N TYR A 66 -8.91 12.15 -4.12
CA TYR A 66 -8.18 11.02 -4.69
C TYR A 66 -6.76 11.36 -5.11
N VAL A 67 -5.88 10.37 -4.92
CA VAL A 67 -4.57 10.32 -5.58
C VAL A 67 -4.56 9.04 -6.40
N THR A 68 -4.76 9.20 -7.70
CA THR A 68 -4.97 8.07 -8.59
C THR A 68 -3.69 7.29 -8.90
N THR A 69 -3.83 6.04 -9.33
CA THR A 69 -2.74 5.20 -9.86
C THR A 69 -2.00 5.94 -11.00
N GLU A 70 -2.72 6.66 -11.86
CA GLU A 70 -2.12 7.51 -12.89
C GLU A 70 -1.23 8.62 -12.33
N THR A 71 -1.63 9.22 -11.20
CA THR A 71 -0.85 10.25 -10.52
C THR A 71 0.42 9.67 -9.92
N VAL A 72 0.32 8.49 -9.32
CA VAL A 72 1.46 7.75 -8.77
C VAL A 72 2.44 7.36 -9.88
N LEU A 73 1.98 6.75 -10.97
CA LEU A 73 2.83 6.36 -12.10
C LEU A 73 3.58 7.56 -12.70
N ARG A 74 2.90 8.72 -12.86
CA ARG A 74 3.56 9.95 -13.34
C ARG A 74 4.63 10.46 -12.38
N ALA A 75 4.37 10.38 -11.07
CA ALA A 75 5.31 10.81 -10.04
C ALA A 75 6.54 9.91 -9.99
N VAL A 76 6.33 8.59 -9.98
CA VAL A 76 7.39 7.58 -9.86
C VAL A 76 8.28 7.53 -11.11
N LYS A 77 7.74 7.77 -12.31
CA LYS A 77 8.50 7.81 -13.57
C LYS A 77 9.73 8.75 -13.51
N ARG A 78 9.68 9.79 -12.68
CA ARG A 78 10.79 10.76 -12.53
C ARG A 78 11.88 10.29 -11.56
N TYR A 79 11.60 9.28 -10.73
CA TYR A 79 12.48 8.79 -9.66
C TYR A 79 12.41 7.26 -9.52
N PRO A 80 12.54 6.47 -10.61
CA PRO A 80 12.32 5.02 -10.58
C PRO A 80 13.32 4.27 -9.68
N ASP A 81 14.49 4.85 -9.41
CA ASP A 81 15.49 4.26 -8.51
C ASP A 81 15.17 4.44 -7.02
N ARG A 82 14.23 5.33 -6.70
CA ARG A 82 13.86 5.72 -5.33
C ARG A 82 12.43 5.38 -4.99
N LEU A 83 11.51 5.39 -5.95
CA LEU A 83 10.07 5.21 -5.69
C LEU A 83 9.54 4.02 -6.47
N MET A 84 8.62 3.28 -5.86
CA MET A 84 8.00 2.09 -6.42
C MET A 84 6.49 2.28 -6.43
N PRO A 85 5.80 2.16 -7.58
CA PRO A 85 4.39 2.44 -7.65
C PRO A 85 3.58 1.19 -7.27
N PHE A 86 2.56 1.37 -6.44
CA PHE A 86 1.44 0.43 -6.37
C PHE A 86 0.28 0.96 -7.22
N CYS A 87 -0.68 0.09 -7.50
CA CYS A 87 -1.95 0.45 -8.13
C CYS A 87 -3.10 0.28 -7.15
N ASN A 88 -4.25 0.87 -7.47
CA ASN A 88 -5.50 0.65 -6.78
C ASN A 88 -6.64 0.70 -7.81
N VAL A 89 -7.70 -0.04 -7.53
CA VAL A 89 -8.96 -0.07 -8.27
C VAL A 89 -10.08 -0.28 -7.24
N ASP A 90 -11.00 0.68 -7.08
CA ASP A 90 -12.10 0.49 -6.14
C ASP A 90 -12.94 -0.75 -6.53
N PRO A 91 -13.18 -1.70 -5.61
CA PRO A 91 -13.89 -2.95 -5.90
C PRO A 91 -15.35 -2.74 -6.31
N ARG A 92 -15.92 -1.55 -6.07
CA ARG A 92 -17.31 -1.18 -6.41
C ARG A 92 -17.41 -0.46 -7.75
N ARG A 93 -16.31 -0.34 -8.50
CA ARG A 93 -16.32 0.25 -9.84
C ARG A 93 -17.23 -0.55 -10.78
N GLY A 94 -17.86 0.14 -11.72
CA GLY A 94 -18.64 -0.49 -12.79
C GLY A 94 -19.94 -1.13 -12.30
N ASP A 95 -20.40 -2.14 -13.05
CA ASP A 95 -21.57 -2.92 -12.68
C ASP A 95 -21.21 -3.94 -11.58
N LEU A 96 -22.00 -3.96 -10.51
CA LEU A 96 -21.70 -4.73 -9.30
C LEU A 96 -21.55 -6.23 -9.59
N GLU A 97 -22.32 -6.77 -10.51
CA GLU A 97 -22.37 -8.21 -10.76
C GLU A 97 -21.32 -8.65 -11.78
N THR A 98 -20.93 -7.78 -12.70
CA THR A 98 -20.09 -8.14 -13.85
C THR A 98 -18.72 -7.49 -13.89
N PHE A 99 -18.43 -6.52 -13.00
CA PHE A 99 -17.14 -5.86 -12.97
C PHE A 99 -15.99 -6.85 -12.72
N ASP A 100 -15.06 -6.90 -13.68
CA ASP A 100 -13.80 -7.62 -13.61
C ASP A 100 -12.63 -6.62 -13.48
N PRO A 101 -11.92 -6.58 -12.34
CA PRO A 101 -10.79 -5.69 -12.14
C PRO A 101 -9.50 -6.16 -12.83
N TYR A 102 -9.40 -7.44 -13.25
CA TYR A 102 -8.16 -8.04 -13.71
C TYR A 102 -7.51 -7.28 -14.88
N PRO A 103 -8.20 -6.94 -15.99
CA PRO A 103 -7.57 -6.26 -17.12
C PRO A 103 -7.03 -4.87 -16.77
N ILE A 104 -7.65 -4.20 -15.79
CA ILE A 104 -7.21 -2.88 -15.32
C ILE A 104 -5.94 -3.01 -14.49
N ILE A 105 -5.92 -3.97 -13.56
CA ILE A 105 -4.75 -4.22 -12.70
C ILE A 105 -3.58 -4.71 -13.57
N GLU A 106 -3.82 -5.60 -14.52
CA GLU A 106 -2.80 -6.10 -15.46
C GLU A 106 -2.17 -4.96 -16.28
N GLU A 107 -2.97 -4.02 -16.77
CA GLU A 107 -2.47 -2.83 -17.46
C GLU A 107 -1.58 -1.95 -16.55
N TYR A 108 -1.92 -1.80 -15.26
CA TYR A 108 -1.06 -1.07 -14.33
C TYR A 108 0.24 -1.81 -14.03
N VAL A 109 0.21 -3.14 -13.93
CA VAL A 109 1.42 -3.97 -13.78
C VAL A 109 2.33 -3.83 -15.00
N SER A 110 1.77 -3.85 -16.22
CA SER A 110 2.54 -3.67 -17.46
C SER A 110 3.27 -2.31 -17.51
N ARG A 111 2.77 -1.33 -16.76
CA ARG A 111 3.32 0.02 -16.61
C ARG A 111 4.22 0.20 -15.39
N GLY A 112 4.52 -0.87 -14.67
CA GLY A 112 5.52 -0.93 -13.60
C GLY A 112 4.97 -0.93 -12.19
N CYS A 113 3.65 -1.02 -11.97
CA CYS A 113 3.11 -1.25 -10.64
C CYS A 113 3.55 -2.62 -10.12
N ILE A 114 4.04 -2.66 -8.87
CA ILE A 114 4.59 -3.88 -8.25
C ILE A 114 3.75 -4.40 -7.08
N GLY A 115 2.57 -3.82 -6.87
CA GLY A 115 1.64 -4.21 -5.80
C GLY A 115 0.32 -3.47 -5.92
N PHE A 116 -0.61 -3.83 -5.03
CA PHE A 116 -1.94 -3.22 -4.93
C PHE A 116 -2.14 -2.61 -3.53
N GLY A 117 -2.76 -1.44 -3.47
CA GLY A 117 -3.15 -0.80 -2.23
C GLY A 117 -2.99 0.72 -2.27
N GLU A 118 -3.39 1.44 -1.23
CA GLU A 118 -3.99 0.92 0.01
C GLU A 118 -5.46 0.55 -0.22
N GLU A 119 -5.84 -0.71 0.03
CA GLU A 119 -7.23 -1.13 -0.05
C GLU A 119 -7.97 -0.64 1.19
N LEU A 120 -8.91 0.29 0.98
CA LEU A 120 -9.62 1.05 2.01
C LEU A 120 -11.14 0.99 1.85
N ALA A 121 -11.66 0.09 1.01
CA ALA A 121 -13.09 0.03 0.75
C ALA A 121 -13.88 -0.24 2.04
N GLY A 122 -14.97 0.49 2.20
CA GLY A 122 -15.91 0.37 3.30
C GLY A 122 -16.81 -0.85 3.18
N LEU A 123 -16.20 -2.00 2.93
CA LEU A 123 -16.82 -3.30 2.73
C LEU A 123 -16.34 -4.25 3.82
N LYS A 124 -17.09 -5.33 4.05
CA LYS A 124 -16.59 -6.45 4.82
C LYS A 124 -15.42 -7.08 4.07
N ILE A 125 -14.40 -7.53 4.80
CA ILE A 125 -13.19 -8.10 4.19
C ILE A 125 -13.46 -9.36 3.34
N ASP A 126 -14.61 -10.02 3.54
CA ASP A 126 -15.06 -11.15 2.73
C ASP A 126 -16.13 -10.78 1.69
N ASP A 127 -16.34 -9.50 1.38
CA ASP A 127 -17.27 -9.08 0.33
C ASP A 127 -16.84 -9.63 -1.04
N TYR A 128 -17.80 -10.13 -1.82
CA TYR A 128 -17.53 -10.77 -3.12
C TYR A 128 -16.82 -9.83 -4.11
N ARG A 129 -16.98 -8.51 -3.97
CA ARG A 129 -16.30 -7.52 -4.82
C ARG A 129 -14.82 -7.40 -4.49
N LEU A 130 -14.47 -7.37 -3.20
CA LEU A 130 -13.08 -7.43 -2.74
C LEU A 130 -12.42 -8.76 -3.13
N GLN A 131 -13.17 -9.85 -3.06
CA GLN A 131 -12.70 -11.17 -3.50
C GLN A 131 -12.26 -11.20 -4.98
N ARG A 132 -12.88 -10.42 -5.87
CA ARG A 132 -12.43 -10.27 -7.27
C ARG A 132 -11.06 -9.58 -7.35
N ILE A 133 -10.80 -8.60 -6.47
CA ILE A 133 -9.47 -7.99 -6.35
C ILE A 133 -8.47 -9.03 -5.87
N TYR A 134 -8.78 -9.79 -4.81
CA TYR A 134 -7.88 -10.82 -4.26
C TYR A 134 -7.50 -11.86 -5.32
N GLU A 135 -8.48 -12.34 -6.09
CA GLU A 135 -8.23 -13.28 -7.18
C GLU A 135 -7.34 -12.66 -8.26
N ALA A 136 -7.59 -11.41 -8.66
CA ALA A 136 -6.82 -10.74 -9.69
C ALA A 136 -5.35 -10.52 -9.26
N VAL A 137 -5.12 -9.95 -8.07
CA VAL A 137 -3.76 -9.72 -7.56
C VAL A 137 -3.00 -11.02 -7.32
N GLY A 138 -3.70 -12.08 -6.86
CA GLY A 138 -3.11 -13.41 -6.68
C GLY A 138 -2.73 -14.08 -7.99
N LYS A 139 -3.50 -13.88 -9.07
CA LYS A 139 -3.12 -14.33 -10.44
C LYS A 139 -1.90 -13.59 -10.97
N LEU A 140 -1.79 -12.30 -10.66
CA LEU A 140 -0.68 -11.43 -11.10
C LEU A 140 0.56 -11.51 -10.20
N GLY A 141 0.49 -12.24 -9.07
CA GLY A 141 1.60 -12.38 -8.12
C GLY A 141 1.92 -11.10 -7.35
N LEU A 142 0.94 -10.22 -7.18
CA LEU A 142 1.09 -8.95 -6.47
C LEU A 142 0.74 -9.09 -4.98
N PRO A 143 1.46 -8.39 -4.08
CA PRO A 143 0.97 -8.17 -2.73
C PRO A 143 -0.17 -7.15 -2.72
N ILE A 144 -1.08 -7.30 -1.76
CA ILE A 144 -2.15 -6.34 -1.46
C ILE A 144 -1.97 -5.77 -0.05
N VAL A 145 -1.85 -4.44 0.06
CA VAL A 145 -1.82 -3.71 1.32
C VAL A 145 -3.25 -3.31 1.70
N MET A 146 -3.67 -3.67 2.91
CA MET A 146 -5.04 -3.53 3.38
C MET A 146 -5.10 -2.81 4.72
N HIS A 147 -5.99 -1.82 4.80
CA HIS A 147 -6.30 -1.13 6.03
C HIS A 147 -7.54 -1.73 6.69
N LEU A 148 -7.39 -2.23 7.92
CA LEU A 148 -8.48 -2.80 8.70
C LEU A 148 -8.81 -1.87 9.88
N ASP A 149 -10.05 -1.39 9.89
CA ASP A 149 -10.64 -0.65 11.00
C ASP A 149 -12.15 -0.94 11.11
N ALA A 150 -12.87 -0.23 11.98
CA ALA A 150 -14.31 -0.42 12.15
C ALA A 150 -15.17 -0.02 10.93
N TYR A 151 -14.58 0.63 9.92
CA TYR A 151 -15.25 1.20 8.75
C TYR A 151 -14.78 0.61 7.42
N ARG A 152 -13.57 0.05 7.35
CA ARG A 152 -12.86 -0.37 6.13
C ARG A 152 -12.29 -1.77 6.30
N ASN A 153 -12.45 -2.60 5.27
CA ASN A 153 -12.15 -4.04 5.34
C ASN A 153 -12.67 -4.67 6.64
N ILE A 154 -13.96 -4.44 6.91
CA ILE A 154 -14.59 -4.70 8.20
C ILE A 154 -14.56 -6.19 8.52
N ASP A 155 -14.16 -6.52 9.74
CA ASP A 155 -14.19 -7.87 10.31
C ASP A 155 -14.66 -7.83 11.77
N GLU A 156 -14.94 -8.99 12.34
CA GLU A 156 -15.20 -9.16 13.77
C GLU A 156 -13.90 -9.31 14.57
N VAL A 157 -13.99 -9.16 15.89
CA VAL A 157 -12.89 -9.52 16.82
C VAL A 157 -12.44 -10.97 16.56
N GLY A 158 -11.13 -11.17 16.46
CA GLY A 158 -10.48 -12.42 16.09
C GLY A 158 -10.25 -12.60 14.58
N LEU A 159 -10.64 -11.62 13.75
CA LEU A 159 -10.45 -11.60 12.29
C LEU A 159 -10.92 -12.88 11.55
N PRO A 160 -12.10 -13.45 11.86
CA PRO A 160 -12.53 -14.72 11.28
C PRO A 160 -12.76 -14.65 9.77
N ARG A 161 -13.23 -13.51 9.25
CA ARG A 161 -13.45 -13.34 7.79
C ARG A 161 -12.12 -13.24 7.07
N PHE A 162 -11.17 -12.51 7.63
CA PHE A 162 -9.83 -12.38 7.06
C PHE A 162 -9.13 -13.74 7.02
N GLU A 163 -9.19 -14.52 8.11
CA GLU A 163 -8.63 -15.88 8.15
C GLU A 163 -9.23 -16.76 7.04
N SER A 164 -10.55 -16.67 6.81
CA SER A 164 -11.23 -17.36 5.72
C SER A 164 -10.71 -16.92 4.34
N MET A 165 -10.49 -15.62 4.13
CA MET A 165 -9.97 -15.10 2.86
C MET A 165 -8.53 -15.53 2.59
N ILE A 166 -7.65 -15.52 3.59
CA ILE A 166 -6.26 -16.00 3.46
C ILE A 166 -6.24 -17.49 3.06
N LYS A 167 -7.10 -18.32 3.69
CA LYS A 167 -7.23 -19.74 3.34
C LYS A 167 -7.80 -19.94 1.92
N LYS A 168 -8.77 -19.11 1.52
CA LYS A 168 -9.45 -19.19 0.21
C LYS A 168 -8.59 -18.71 -0.95
N TYR A 169 -7.74 -17.71 -0.73
CA TYR A 169 -6.87 -17.09 -1.75
C TYR A 169 -5.39 -17.31 -1.42
N PRO A 170 -4.89 -18.56 -1.41
CA PRO A 170 -3.53 -18.88 -0.95
C PRO A 170 -2.41 -18.36 -1.87
N LYS A 171 -2.76 -17.88 -3.07
CA LYS A 171 -1.81 -17.23 -4.00
C LYS A 171 -1.63 -15.74 -3.73
N THR A 172 -2.49 -15.15 -2.91
CA THR A 172 -2.49 -13.71 -2.63
C THR A 172 -1.65 -13.43 -1.40
N ILE A 173 -0.72 -12.49 -1.53
CA ILE A 173 0.12 -12.03 -0.42
C ILE A 173 -0.61 -10.86 0.25
N PHE A 174 -1.26 -11.13 1.38
CA PHE A 174 -1.96 -10.11 2.15
C PHE A 174 -1.00 -9.40 3.11
N VAL A 175 -1.03 -8.07 3.10
CA VAL A 175 -0.28 -7.19 4.02
C VAL A 175 -1.30 -6.34 4.76
N ALA A 176 -1.71 -6.78 5.95
CA ALA A 176 -2.68 -6.08 6.77
C ALA A 176 -2.02 -5.06 7.69
N HIS A 177 -2.67 -3.92 7.86
CA HIS A 177 -2.36 -2.91 8.88
C HIS A 177 -3.65 -2.17 9.27
N GLY A 178 -3.54 -1.25 10.21
CA GLY A 178 -4.65 -0.40 10.64
C GLY A 178 -5.08 -0.70 12.07
N PRO A 179 -5.90 0.16 12.68
CA PRO A 179 -6.30 0.07 14.07
C PRO A 179 -6.78 -1.33 14.51
N HIS A 180 -7.70 -1.95 13.77
CA HIS A 180 -8.22 -3.28 14.12
C HIS A 180 -7.12 -4.34 14.06
N TRP A 181 -6.34 -4.38 12.97
CA TRP A 181 -5.24 -5.35 12.84
C TRP A 181 -4.23 -5.25 13.99
N TRP A 182 -3.83 -4.04 14.37
CA TRP A 182 -2.87 -3.85 15.46
C TRP A 182 -3.45 -4.16 16.83
N ALA A 183 -4.74 -3.88 17.06
CA ALA A 183 -5.41 -4.22 18.30
C ALA A 183 -5.40 -5.75 18.54
N GLU A 184 -5.63 -6.55 17.50
CA GLU A 184 -5.56 -8.03 17.56
C GLU A 184 -4.16 -8.53 17.93
N ILE A 185 -3.10 -7.87 17.44
CA ILE A 185 -1.70 -8.18 17.79
C ILE A 185 -1.39 -7.80 19.24
N SER A 186 -1.92 -6.68 19.72
CA SER A 186 -1.66 -6.18 21.08
C SER A 186 -2.30 -7.05 22.17
N GLY A 187 -3.31 -7.86 21.82
CA GLY A 187 -4.02 -8.79 22.69
C GLY A 187 -5.29 -8.18 23.33
N ASN A 188 -6.09 -9.02 24.01
CA ASN A 188 -7.33 -8.65 24.75
C ASN A 188 -8.22 -7.57 24.09
N VAL A 189 -8.35 -7.64 22.77
CA VAL A 189 -9.12 -6.67 21.98
C VAL A 189 -10.61 -6.72 22.32
N LYS A 190 -11.24 -5.54 22.30
CA LYS A 190 -12.70 -5.37 22.38
C LYS A 190 -13.20 -4.61 21.17
N THR A 191 -14.51 -4.62 20.97
CA THR A 191 -15.17 -3.90 19.86
C THR A 191 -14.89 -2.40 19.88
N GLU A 192 -14.67 -1.81 21.05
CA GLU A 192 -14.37 -0.37 21.17
C GLU A 192 -12.96 -0.01 20.68
N ASP A 193 -12.06 -0.99 20.58
CA ASP A 193 -10.65 -0.78 20.22
C ASP A 193 -10.44 -0.75 18.70
N LEU A 194 -11.44 -1.15 17.90
CA LEU A 194 -11.32 -1.37 16.45
C LEU A 194 -11.02 -0.12 15.61
N SER A 195 -11.03 1.06 16.21
CA SER A 195 -10.70 2.35 15.57
C SER A 195 -9.61 3.13 16.31
N ALA A 196 -8.94 2.51 17.28
CA ALA A 196 -7.84 3.10 18.03
C ALA A 196 -6.57 2.29 17.85
N TYR A 197 -5.42 2.96 17.94
CA TYR A 197 -4.15 2.26 18.06
C TYR A 197 -3.94 1.84 19.53
N PRO A 198 -3.48 0.60 19.79
CA PRO A 198 -3.13 0.14 21.14
C PRO A 198 -1.92 0.86 21.74
#